data_AF-A0A817D4R8-F1
#
_entry.id   AF-A0A817D4R8-F1
#
_cell.length_a   1.000
_cell.length_b   1.000
_cell.length_c   1.000
_cell.angle_alpha   90.00
_cell.angle_beta   90.00
_cell.angle_gamma   90.00
#
_symmetry.space_group_name_H-M   'P 1'
#
loop_
_entity.id
_entity.type
_entity.pdbx_description
1 polymer ?
#
loop_
_entity_poly.entity_id
_entity_poly.type
_entity_poly.pdbx_seq_one_letter_code
_entity_poly.pdbx_strand_id
1 'polypeptide(L)'
;MATELNPSGSNPLFGVFFYGARTAVNVVAPMVTTAAAVKTKLDQQQYTVTQSNPSTLTLALDTVDSHCQSYCRSGVSRVIVIISSTPDSLAEARIRQLERNRGMTFIVVGVGVTGSTAALNRLASHPTRYYAVPVMSFFELILAASHISSVISDVPRLVDINSPLSIPSLVVNTYYTVQLNTYSFTTTNDTIIMVASNCPGCSVYGSLSEPNPISANTNQNSNRQNFFAASGYPNSLYYFRIPKNTSRFYLSVLGNGMSSAYILLNIFSMPDMMTISTRNFEPTDLVSIIG
;
A
#
# COMPACT_ATOMS: atom_id res chain seq x y z
N MET A 1 -6.21 -26.33 -8.03
CA MET A 1 -5.59 -26.43 -6.69
C MET A 1 -5.42 -25.01 -6.18
N ALA A 2 -5.96 -24.67 -5.02
CA ALA A 2 -5.72 -23.36 -4.41
C ALA A 2 -4.28 -23.34 -3.89
N THR A 3 -3.47 -22.39 -4.35
CA THR A 3 -2.09 -22.22 -3.90
C THR A 3 -2.13 -21.72 -2.45
N GLU A 4 -1.46 -22.43 -1.55
CA GLU A 4 -1.22 -21.94 -0.19
C GLU A 4 -0.47 -20.61 -0.29
N LEU A 5 -0.90 -19.61 0.51
CA LEU A 5 -0.14 -18.37 0.64
C LEU A 5 1.22 -18.74 1.23
N ASN A 6 2.21 -18.86 0.35
CA ASN A 6 3.58 -19.22 0.69
C ASN A 6 4.45 -18.00 0.40
N PRO A 7 4.31 -16.90 1.18
CA PRO A 7 5.09 -15.70 0.95
C PRO A 7 6.57 -16.06 1.09
N SER A 8 7.30 -15.94 0.00
CA SER A 8 8.70 -16.28 -0.07
C SER A 8 9.48 -15.51 1.01
N GLY A 9 10.15 -16.24 1.91
CA GLY A 9 11.20 -15.69 2.78
C GLY A 9 10.75 -14.82 3.96
N SER A 10 9.48 -14.79 4.36
CA SER A 10 9.06 -14.07 5.57
C SER A 10 8.11 -14.92 6.41
N ASN A 11 8.11 -14.74 7.74
CA ASN A 11 7.14 -15.34 8.66
C ASN A 11 5.88 -14.45 8.67
N PRO A 12 4.86 -14.65 7.80
CA PRO A 12 3.64 -13.84 7.81
C PRO A 12 2.85 -14.04 9.11
N LEU A 13 2.11 -13.01 9.49
CA LEU A 13 1.05 -13.12 10.51
C LEU A 13 -0.29 -13.02 9.80
N PHE A 14 -1.18 -13.97 10.08
CA PHE A 14 -2.48 -14.07 9.44
C PHE A 14 -3.61 -13.81 10.43
N GLY A 15 -4.50 -12.88 10.05
CA GLY A 15 -5.74 -12.61 10.76
C GLY A 15 -6.96 -13.02 9.94
N VAL A 16 -7.95 -13.68 10.54
CA VAL A 16 -9.24 -13.96 9.89
C VAL A 16 -10.40 -13.51 10.77
N PHE A 17 -11.23 -12.62 10.20
CA PHE A 17 -12.34 -11.95 10.86
C PHE A 17 -13.57 -12.03 9.98
N PHE A 18 -14.67 -12.59 10.50
CA PHE A 18 -15.95 -12.59 9.81
C PHE A 18 -16.85 -11.48 10.33
N TYR A 19 -17.51 -10.78 9.41
CA TYR A 19 -18.48 -9.72 9.66
C TYR A 19 -19.79 -10.02 8.91
N GLY A 20 -20.92 -9.42 9.32
CA GLY A 20 -22.23 -9.75 8.77
C GLY A 20 -23.40 -9.48 9.72
N ALA A 21 -24.37 -10.39 9.82
CA ALA A 21 -25.59 -10.22 10.64
C ALA A 21 -25.37 -10.10 12.15
N ARG A 22 -24.22 -10.57 12.62
CA ARG A 22 -23.97 -10.64 14.06
C ARG A 22 -23.75 -9.23 14.58
N THR A 23 -24.21 -8.96 15.79
CA THR A 23 -23.92 -7.72 16.52
C THR A 23 -22.42 -7.59 16.87
N ALA A 24 -21.62 -8.63 16.63
CA ALA A 24 -20.19 -8.67 16.89
C ALA A 24 -19.42 -9.40 15.78
N VAL A 25 -18.15 -9.01 15.64
CA VAL A 25 -17.19 -9.63 14.71
C VAL A 25 -16.76 -10.99 15.26
N ASN A 26 -16.79 -12.02 14.42
CA ASN A 26 -16.27 -13.33 14.79
C ASN A 26 -14.76 -13.40 14.45
N VAL A 27 -13.92 -13.39 15.49
CA VAL A 27 -12.46 -13.51 15.36
C VAL A 27 -12.08 -14.98 15.31
N VAL A 28 -11.75 -15.47 14.12
CA VAL A 28 -11.47 -16.90 13.91
C VAL A 28 -10.01 -17.21 14.16
N ALA A 29 -9.12 -16.36 13.67
CA ALA A 29 -7.69 -16.48 13.91
C ALA A 29 -7.11 -15.09 14.15
N PRO A 30 -6.75 -14.72 15.39
CA PRO A 30 -6.07 -13.46 15.65
C PRO A 30 -4.57 -13.63 15.37
N MET A 31 -4.10 -13.12 14.23
CA MET A 31 -2.67 -12.90 13.91
C MET A 31 -1.76 -14.11 14.21
N VAL A 32 -2.12 -15.30 13.70
CA VAL A 32 -1.32 -16.54 13.86
C VAL A 32 -0.17 -16.62 12.85
N THR A 33 0.89 -17.37 13.18
CA THR A 33 2.13 -17.43 12.40
C THR A 33 2.15 -18.46 11.27
N THR A 34 1.19 -19.39 11.21
CA THR A 34 1.19 -20.47 10.21
C THR A 34 -0.14 -20.60 9.48
N ALA A 35 -0.08 -20.82 8.17
CA ALA A 35 -1.26 -21.06 7.33
C ALA A 35 -2.03 -22.32 7.78
N ALA A 36 -1.33 -23.37 8.21
CA ALA A 36 -1.94 -24.58 8.75
C ALA A 36 -2.80 -24.30 10.00
N ALA A 37 -2.37 -23.40 10.90
CA ALA A 37 -3.16 -23.02 12.07
C ALA A 37 -4.41 -22.21 11.66
N VAL A 38 -4.29 -21.31 10.67
CA VAL A 38 -5.45 -20.61 10.11
C VAL A 38 -6.46 -21.58 9.52
N LYS A 39 -5.98 -22.52 8.68
CA LYS A 39 -6.82 -23.51 8.01
C LYS A 39 -7.58 -24.36 9.02
N THR A 40 -6.90 -24.87 10.05
CA THR A 40 -7.53 -25.67 11.10
C THR A 40 -8.64 -24.90 11.80
N LYS A 41 -8.41 -23.62 12.12
CA LYS A 41 -9.42 -22.76 12.76
C LYS A 41 -10.59 -22.45 11.83
N LEU A 42 -10.35 -22.29 10.52
CA LEU A 42 -11.40 -22.09 9.52
C LEU A 42 -12.26 -23.34 9.31
N ASP A 43 -11.65 -24.51 9.21
CA ASP A 43 -12.33 -25.80 9.01
C ASP A 43 -13.29 -26.12 10.20
N GLN A 44 -13.01 -25.56 11.38
CA GLN A 44 -13.83 -25.70 12.59
C GLN A 44 -14.98 -24.68 12.70
N GLN A 45 -15.02 -23.64 11.85
CA GLN A 45 -16.07 -22.63 11.93
C GLN A 45 -17.37 -23.15 11.32
N GLN A 46 -18.42 -23.20 12.13
CA GLN A 46 -19.78 -23.39 11.64
C GLN A 46 -20.39 -22.03 11.29
N TYR A 47 -20.78 -21.86 10.03
CA TYR A 47 -21.42 -20.63 9.56
C TYR A 47 -22.94 -20.70 9.82
N THR A 48 -23.46 -19.73 10.56
CA THR A 48 -24.91 -19.50 10.66
C THR A 48 -25.24 -18.31 9.77
N VAL A 49 -26.04 -18.54 8.73
CA VAL A 49 -26.44 -17.47 7.80
C VAL A 49 -27.50 -16.61 8.47
N THR A 50 -27.14 -15.38 8.80
CA THR A 50 -28.09 -14.30 9.04
C THR A 50 -27.66 -13.10 8.19
N GLN A 51 -28.62 -12.27 7.74
CA GLN A 51 -28.41 -11.16 6.80
C GLN A 51 -27.32 -10.17 7.23
N SER A 52 -26.34 -9.89 6.39
CA SER A 52 -25.28 -8.91 6.66
C SER A 52 -25.82 -7.51 6.97
N ASN A 53 -25.51 -6.98 8.15
CA ASN A 53 -25.71 -5.55 8.44
C ASN A 53 -24.50 -4.77 7.90
N PRO A 54 -24.70 -3.80 6.99
CA PRO A 54 -23.62 -3.01 6.39
C PRO A 54 -22.68 -2.34 7.41
N SER A 55 -23.20 -1.97 8.60
CA SER A 55 -22.43 -1.34 9.69
C SER A 55 -21.35 -2.22 10.34
N THR A 56 -21.32 -3.52 10.05
CA THR A 56 -20.38 -4.46 10.71
C THR A 56 -19.01 -4.52 10.06
N LEU A 57 -18.83 -4.02 8.83
CA LEU A 57 -17.50 -3.93 8.22
C LEU A 57 -16.63 -2.92 8.99
N THR A 58 -17.18 -1.76 9.36
CA THR A 58 -16.46 -0.78 10.19
C THR A 58 -16.03 -1.39 11.54
N LEU A 59 -16.91 -2.12 12.20
CA LEU A 59 -16.60 -2.83 13.45
C LEU A 59 -15.50 -3.89 13.26
N ALA A 60 -15.51 -4.61 12.13
CA ALA A 60 -14.46 -5.56 11.78
C ALA A 60 -13.12 -4.87 11.62
N LEU A 61 -13.08 -3.73 10.94
CA LEU A 61 -11.88 -2.91 10.79
C LEU A 61 -11.36 -2.39 12.15
N ASP A 62 -12.25 -1.99 13.06
CA ASP A 62 -11.87 -1.61 14.43
C ASP A 62 -11.27 -2.77 15.22
N THR A 63 -11.86 -3.95 15.06
CA THR A 63 -11.35 -5.18 15.69
C THR A 63 -9.98 -5.57 15.12
N VAL A 64 -9.78 -5.42 13.81
CA VAL A 64 -8.46 -5.64 13.17
C VAL A 64 -7.44 -4.64 13.68
N ASP A 65 -7.79 -3.35 13.79
CA ASP A 65 -6.90 -2.30 14.27
C ASP A 65 -6.49 -2.54 15.73
N SER A 66 -7.42 -2.94 16.61
CA SER A 66 -7.11 -3.27 18.00
C SER A 66 -6.15 -4.46 18.13
N HIS A 67 -6.33 -5.52 17.34
CA HIS A 67 -5.38 -6.63 17.29
C HIS A 67 -4.02 -6.18 16.70
N CYS A 68 -4.04 -5.33 15.69
CA CYS A 68 -2.83 -4.83 15.07
C CYS A 68 -1.98 -4.01 16.06
N GLN A 69 -2.59 -3.30 17.01
CA GLN A 69 -1.86 -2.60 18.07
C GLN A 69 -0.97 -3.53 18.91
N SER A 70 -1.39 -4.78 19.12
CA SER A 70 -0.65 -5.75 19.94
C SER A 70 0.30 -6.62 19.11
N TYR A 71 -0.03 -6.91 17.84
CA TYR A 71 0.64 -7.98 17.09
C TYR A 71 1.32 -7.52 15.79
N CYS A 72 0.97 -6.35 15.24
CA CYS A 72 1.59 -5.91 13.99
C CYS A 72 3.04 -5.49 14.20
N ARG A 73 3.92 -6.06 13.38
CA ARG A 73 5.34 -5.67 13.36
C ARG A 73 5.53 -4.30 12.70
N SER A 74 6.54 -3.56 13.15
CA SER A 74 7.00 -2.36 12.45
C SER A 74 7.80 -2.73 11.19
N GLY A 75 7.81 -1.86 10.18
CA GLY A 75 8.59 -2.04 8.95
C GLY A 75 8.13 -3.15 8.00
N VAL A 76 6.96 -3.76 8.25
CA VAL A 76 6.40 -4.86 7.43
C VAL A 76 5.14 -4.40 6.72
N SER A 77 4.93 -4.86 5.49
CA SER A 77 3.69 -4.63 4.72
C SER A 77 2.48 -5.14 5.51
N ARG A 78 1.42 -4.33 5.57
CA ARG A 78 0.15 -4.67 6.21
C ARG A 78 -0.94 -4.68 5.16
N VAL A 79 -1.53 -5.84 4.92
CA VAL A 79 -2.56 -6.01 3.88
C VAL A 79 -3.84 -6.53 4.51
N ILE A 80 -4.96 -5.92 4.16
CA ILE A 80 -6.30 -6.37 4.50
C ILE A 80 -6.98 -6.79 3.20
N VAL A 81 -7.44 -8.03 3.14
CA VAL A 81 -8.27 -8.55 2.06
C VAL A 81 -9.71 -8.60 2.54
N ILE A 82 -10.58 -7.80 1.94
CA ILE A 82 -12.02 -7.79 2.21
C ILE A 82 -12.70 -8.63 1.15
N ILE A 83 -13.43 -9.68 1.54
CA ILE A 83 -14.24 -10.50 0.61
C ILE A 83 -15.70 -10.28 0.96
N SER A 84 -16.47 -9.70 0.03
CA SER A 84 -17.86 -9.30 0.27
C SER A 84 -18.74 -9.48 -0.96
N SER A 85 -19.98 -9.94 -0.78
CA SER A 85 -20.99 -9.90 -1.85
C SER A 85 -21.68 -8.53 -1.99
N THR A 86 -21.62 -7.73 -0.92
CA THR A 86 -22.19 -6.39 -0.83
C THR A 86 -21.17 -5.49 -0.13
N PRO A 87 -20.12 -5.03 -0.85
CA PRO A 87 -19.17 -4.06 -0.29
C PRO A 87 -19.90 -2.78 0.11
N ASP A 88 -19.87 -2.43 1.39
CA ASP A 88 -20.54 -1.23 1.90
C ASP A 88 -19.58 -0.03 1.94
N SER A 89 -19.95 1.04 1.24
CA SER A 89 -19.22 2.30 1.23
C SER A 89 -19.20 3.04 2.58
N LEU A 90 -20.07 2.71 3.55
CA LEU A 90 -20.02 3.36 4.87
C LEU A 90 -18.70 3.11 5.61
N ALA A 91 -17.97 2.03 5.27
CA ALA A 91 -16.65 1.74 5.82
C ALA A 91 -15.52 2.58 5.18
N GLU A 92 -15.78 3.32 4.10
CA GLU A 92 -14.76 4.05 3.32
C GLU A 92 -13.95 5.00 4.21
N ALA A 93 -14.61 5.81 5.03
CA ALA A 93 -13.93 6.75 5.93
C ALA A 93 -12.96 6.06 6.89
N ARG A 94 -13.35 4.88 7.41
CA ARG A 94 -12.51 4.08 8.31
C ARG A 94 -11.35 3.43 7.58
N ILE A 95 -11.58 2.90 6.38
CA ILE A 95 -10.51 2.40 5.50
C ILE A 95 -9.48 3.49 5.27
N ARG A 96 -9.89 4.68 4.80
CA ARG A 96 -8.96 5.80 4.56
C ARG A 96 -8.24 6.21 5.82
N GLN A 97 -8.87 6.16 7.00
CA GLN A 97 -8.18 6.39 8.27
C GLN A 97 -7.10 5.33 8.55
N LEU A 98 -7.38 4.05 8.32
CA LEU A 98 -6.40 2.97 8.53
C LEU A 98 -5.25 3.01 7.52
N GLU A 99 -5.52 3.33 6.26
CA GLU A 99 -4.47 3.59 5.26
C GLU A 99 -3.53 4.69 5.75
N ARG A 100 -4.10 5.79 6.28
CA ARG A 100 -3.37 6.96 6.76
C ARG A 100 -2.63 6.73 8.07
N ASN A 101 -3.23 6.03 9.02
CA ASN A 101 -2.67 5.89 10.37
C ASN A 101 -1.76 4.67 10.50
N ARG A 102 -1.97 3.64 9.66
CA ARG A 102 -1.27 2.35 9.75
C ARG A 102 -0.51 1.97 8.49
N GLY A 103 -0.63 2.71 7.40
CA GLY A 103 -0.05 2.34 6.11
C GLY A 103 -0.61 1.02 5.55
N MET A 104 -1.80 0.60 6.00
CA MET A 104 -2.44 -0.63 5.54
C MET A 104 -2.87 -0.51 4.08
N THR A 105 -2.71 -1.58 3.30
CA THR A 105 -3.21 -1.72 1.93
C THR A 105 -4.46 -2.59 1.91
N PHE A 106 -5.50 -2.13 1.23
CA PHE A 106 -6.81 -2.78 1.16
C PHE A 106 -7.04 -3.37 -0.23
N ILE A 107 -7.17 -4.69 -0.29
CA ILE A 107 -7.62 -5.44 -1.45
C ILE A 107 -9.09 -5.79 -1.21
N VAL A 108 -9.98 -5.47 -2.14
CA VAL A 108 -11.42 -5.68 -1.99
C VAL A 108 -11.91 -6.57 -3.11
N VAL A 109 -12.40 -7.74 -2.71
CA VAL A 109 -12.92 -8.78 -3.58
C VAL A 109 -14.44 -8.77 -3.50
N GLY A 110 -15.08 -8.39 -4.61
CA GLY A 110 -16.53 -8.34 -4.72
C GLY A 110 -17.08 -9.60 -5.35
N VAL A 111 -17.97 -10.32 -4.66
CA VAL A 111 -18.52 -11.60 -5.13
C VAL A 111 -19.96 -11.43 -5.62
N GLY A 112 -20.22 -11.80 -6.87
CA GLY A 112 -21.55 -11.83 -7.47
C GLY A 112 -21.97 -10.53 -8.16
N VAL A 113 -23.16 -10.55 -8.76
CA VAL A 113 -23.70 -9.46 -9.60
C VAL A 113 -23.92 -8.14 -8.85
N THR A 114 -24.06 -8.20 -7.52
CA THR A 114 -24.23 -7.04 -6.63
C THR A 114 -22.91 -6.42 -6.18
N GLY A 115 -21.77 -6.99 -6.57
CA GLY A 115 -20.45 -6.41 -6.39
C GLY A 115 -20.31 -5.15 -7.24
N SER A 116 -20.98 -4.06 -6.85
CA SER A 116 -20.92 -2.77 -7.54
C SER A 116 -19.47 -2.34 -7.68
N THR A 117 -19.01 -2.24 -8.93
CA THR A 117 -17.64 -1.83 -9.28
C THR A 117 -17.27 -0.49 -8.64
N ALA A 118 -18.24 0.41 -8.48
CA ALA A 118 -18.04 1.69 -7.80
C ALA A 118 -17.75 1.54 -6.30
N ALA A 119 -18.49 0.68 -5.59
CA ALA A 119 -18.28 0.45 -4.17
C ALA A 119 -16.94 -0.28 -3.92
N LEU A 120 -16.59 -1.26 -4.77
CA LEU A 120 -15.28 -1.92 -4.71
C LEU A 120 -14.13 -0.94 -4.88
N ASN A 121 -14.22 -0.07 -5.89
CA ASN A 121 -13.19 0.93 -6.14
C ASN A 121 -13.05 1.94 -4.99
N ARG A 122 -14.16 2.30 -4.34
CA ARG A 122 -14.14 3.21 -3.18
C ARG A 122 -13.52 2.60 -1.93
N LEU A 123 -13.59 1.29 -1.75
CA LEU A 123 -13.01 0.61 -0.59
C LEU A 123 -11.56 0.15 -0.85
N ALA A 124 -11.20 -0.13 -2.10
CA ALA A 124 -9.86 -0.55 -2.45
C ALA A 124 -8.83 0.58 -2.25
N SER A 125 -7.59 0.17 -2.01
CA SER A 125 -6.44 1.07 -2.04
C SER A 125 -6.18 1.62 -3.44
N HIS A 126 -5.41 2.70 -3.53
CA HIS A 126 -4.91 3.23 -4.80
C HIS A 126 -3.57 2.57 -5.18
N PRO A 127 -3.35 2.23 -6.48
CA PRO A 127 -4.29 2.36 -7.59
C PRO A 127 -5.37 1.28 -7.56
N THR A 128 -6.64 1.68 -7.67
CA THR A 128 -7.80 0.78 -7.50
C THR A 128 -7.81 -0.39 -8.47
N ARG A 129 -7.27 -0.21 -9.68
CA ARG A 129 -7.18 -1.26 -10.71
C ARG A 129 -6.40 -2.52 -10.30
N TYR A 130 -5.51 -2.43 -9.30
CA TYR A 130 -4.77 -3.60 -8.79
C TYR A 130 -5.40 -4.21 -7.54
N TYR A 131 -6.25 -3.45 -6.85
CA TYR A 131 -6.71 -3.81 -5.52
C TYR A 131 -8.23 -4.03 -5.44
N ALA A 132 -9.00 -3.66 -6.47
CA ALA A 132 -10.41 -4.00 -6.61
C ALA A 132 -10.56 -5.21 -7.54
N VAL A 133 -11.03 -6.33 -7.00
CA VAL A 133 -11.13 -7.61 -7.71
C VAL A 133 -12.59 -8.06 -7.76
N PRO A 134 -13.34 -7.77 -8.84
CA PRO A 134 -14.67 -8.32 -9.02
C PRO A 134 -14.60 -9.79 -9.44
N VAL A 135 -15.44 -10.63 -8.86
CA VAL A 135 -15.65 -12.03 -9.26
C VAL A 135 -17.14 -12.31 -9.35
N MET A 136 -17.57 -13.09 -10.34
CA MET A 136 -19.00 -13.35 -10.58
C MET A 136 -19.55 -14.46 -9.67
N SER A 137 -18.67 -15.31 -9.12
CA SER A 137 -19.07 -16.43 -8.27
C SER A 137 -17.98 -16.81 -7.27
N PHE A 138 -18.35 -17.62 -6.26
CA PHE A 138 -17.38 -18.18 -5.32
C PHE A 138 -16.38 -19.13 -5.99
N PHE A 139 -16.72 -19.73 -7.14
CA PHE A 139 -15.78 -20.57 -7.88
C PHE A 139 -14.61 -19.75 -8.46
N GLU A 140 -14.92 -18.54 -8.94
CA GLU A 140 -13.92 -17.61 -9.46
C GLU A 140 -12.99 -17.06 -8.39
N LEU A 141 -13.35 -17.11 -7.10
CA LEU A 141 -12.43 -16.77 -6.01
C LEU A 141 -11.18 -17.65 -6.02
N ILE A 142 -11.29 -18.91 -6.45
CA ILE A 142 -10.15 -19.83 -6.56
C ILE A 142 -9.18 -19.33 -7.63
N LEU A 143 -9.70 -18.80 -8.73
CA LEU A 143 -8.91 -18.21 -9.81
C LEU A 143 -8.33 -16.86 -9.39
N ALA A 144 -9.10 -16.06 -8.66
CA ALA A 144 -8.65 -14.78 -8.11
C ALA A 144 -7.57 -14.95 -7.04
N ALA A 145 -7.51 -16.10 -6.33
CA ALA A 145 -6.55 -16.34 -5.26
C ALA A 145 -5.09 -16.23 -5.73
N SER A 146 -4.75 -16.73 -6.92
CA SER A 146 -3.39 -16.60 -7.46
C SER A 146 -3.04 -15.14 -7.80
N HIS A 147 -4.01 -14.40 -8.34
CA HIS A 147 -3.85 -12.96 -8.60
C HIS A 147 -3.67 -12.18 -7.29
N ILE A 148 -4.54 -12.40 -6.30
CA ILE A 148 -4.47 -11.77 -4.98
C ILE A 148 -3.14 -12.09 -4.30
N SER A 149 -2.68 -13.35 -4.36
CA SER A 149 -1.38 -13.75 -3.82
C SER A 149 -0.21 -13.01 -4.47
N SER A 150 -0.25 -12.82 -5.80
CA SER A 150 0.74 -12.01 -6.52
C SER A 150 0.70 -10.56 -6.03
N VAL A 151 -0.48 -9.95 -6.02
CA VAL A 151 -0.67 -8.56 -5.60
C VAL A 151 -0.20 -8.34 -4.16
N ILE A 152 -0.50 -9.25 -3.24
CA ILE A 152 -0.03 -9.21 -1.85
C ILE A 152 1.51 -9.23 -1.79
N SER A 153 2.14 -10.08 -2.59
CA SER A 153 3.60 -10.23 -2.62
C SER A 153 4.29 -8.97 -3.18
N ASP A 154 3.58 -8.24 -4.03
CA ASP A 154 4.05 -6.99 -4.64
C ASP A 154 3.77 -5.75 -3.76
N VAL A 155 3.05 -5.87 -2.64
CA VAL A 155 2.80 -4.74 -1.73
C VAL A 155 4.12 -4.29 -1.09
N PRO A 156 4.61 -3.07 -1.40
CA PRO A 156 5.90 -2.62 -0.91
C PRO A 156 5.94 -2.53 0.61
N ARG A 157 7.12 -2.80 1.19
CA ARG A 157 7.34 -2.64 2.63
C ARG A 157 7.04 -1.20 3.07
N LEU A 158 6.38 -1.08 4.21
CA LEU A 158 6.15 0.22 4.84
C LEU A 158 7.43 0.70 5.53
N VAL A 159 7.84 1.93 5.24
CA VAL A 159 9.00 2.57 5.88
C VAL A 159 8.54 3.87 6.54
N ASP A 160 8.93 4.03 7.80
CA ASP A 160 8.68 5.26 8.55
C ASP A 160 9.62 6.36 8.03
N ILE A 161 9.10 7.56 7.90
CA ILE A 161 9.91 8.67 7.41
C ILE A 161 10.90 9.10 8.50
N ASN A 162 12.10 9.55 8.11
CA ASN A 162 13.28 9.73 8.96
C ASN A 162 13.93 8.42 9.44
N SER A 163 13.39 7.25 9.05
CA SER A 163 14.11 5.98 9.23
C SER A 163 15.00 5.72 8.02
N PRO A 164 16.24 5.29 8.26
CA PRO A 164 17.11 4.93 7.16
C PRO A 164 16.64 3.66 6.46
N LEU A 165 16.68 3.69 5.13
CA LEU A 165 16.36 2.56 4.30
C LEU A 165 17.64 1.84 3.90
N SER A 166 17.87 0.66 4.49
CA SER A 166 18.94 -0.25 4.06
C SER A 166 18.42 -1.23 3.01
N ILE A 167 19.16 -1.34 1.90
CA ILE A 167 18.94 -2.32 0.84
C ILE A 167 20.18 -3.23 0.82
N PRO A 168 20.07 -4.48 1.30
CA PRO A 168 21.22 -5.33 1.62
C PRO A 168 21.87 -5.99 0.40
N SER A 169 21.28 -5.89 -0.78
CA SER A 169 21.85 -6.33 -2.06
C SER A 169 21.02 -5.70 -3.17
N LEU A 170 21.66 -5.07 -4.15
CA LEU A 170 21.01 -4.48 -5.32
C LEU A 170 21.31 -5.31 -6.54
N VAL A 171 20.44 -6.27 -6.84
CA VAL A 171 20.53 -7.05 -8.07
C VAL A 171 20.36 -6.12 -9.26
N VAL A 172 21.23 -6.28 -10.26
CA VAL A 172 21.20 -5.48 -11.50
C VAL A 172 19.81 -5.56 -12.12
N ASN A 173 19.28 -4.43 -12.57
CA ASN A 173 17.97 -4.31 -13.23
C ASN A 173 16.77 -4.74 -12.36
N THR A 174 16.95 -4.79 -11.03
CA THR A 174 15.87 -5.11 -10.09
C THR A 174 15.44 -3.85 -9.35
N TYR A 175 14.12 -3.63 -9.28
CA TYR A 175 13.56 -2.52 -8.52
C TYR A 175 13.33 -2.91 -7.07
N TYR A 176 13.78 -2.04 -6.17
CA TYR A 176 13.50 -2.12 -4.74
C TYR A 176 12.54 -1.01 -4.37
N THR A 177 11.25 -1.37 -4.25
CA THR A 177 10.18 -0.43 -3.90
C THR A 177 9.89 -0.46 -2.41
N VAL A 178 9.70 0.71 -1.83
CA VAL A 178 9.09 0.90 -0.51
C VAL A 178 7.90 1.86 -0.59
N GLN A 179 6.99 1.72 0.37
CA GLN A 179 5.90 2.65 0.59
C GLN A 179 6.22 3.52 1.81
N LEU A 180 6.14 4.83 1.64
CA LEU A 180 6.18 5.82 2.71
C LEU A 180 4.76 6.24 3.06
N ASN A 181 4.44 6.23 4.35
CA ASN A 181 3.23 6.86 4.84
C ASN A 181 3.48 8.35 5.04
N THR A 182 2.99 9.16 4.10
CA THR A 182 3.23 10.61 4.07
C THR A 182 2.15 11.40 4.78
N TYR A 183 1.05 10.76 5.20
CA TYR A 183 -0.14 11.46 5.64
C TYR A 183 0.13 12.43 6.79
N SER A 184 0.88 12.01 7.81
CA SER A 184 1.18 12.82 9.01
C SER A 184 1.96 14.10 8.70
N PHE A 185 2.53 14.22 7.50
CA PHE A 185 3.36 15.36 7.10
C PHE A 185 2.69 16.23 6.04
N THR A 186 1.75 15.67 5.28
CA THR A 186 1.06 16.34 4.18
C THR A 186 -0.33 16.87 4.55
N THR A 187 -0.72 16.91 5.83
CA THR A 187 -2.11 17.24 6.22
C THR A 187 -2.49 18.68 5.91
N THR A 188 -1.55 19.60 6.03
CA THR A 188 -1.78 21.04 5.91
C THR A 188 -1.22 21.56 4.60
N ASN A 189 0.06 21.27 4.32
CA ASN A 189 0.78 21.85 3.20
C ASN A 189 1.38 20.78 2.31
N ASP A 190 1.79 21.20 1.12
CA ASP A 190 2.68 20.40 0.29
C ASP A 190 3.99 20.16 1.04
N THR A 191 4.55 18.98 0.85
CA THR A 191 5.73 18.51 1.56
C THR A 191 6.83 18.18 0.57
N ILE A 192 8.08 18.50 0.88
CA ILE A 192 9.23 17.97 0.14
C ILE A 192 9.80 16.79 0.90
N ILE A 193 9.95 15.66 0.20
CA ILE A 193 10.78 14.55 0.66
C ILE A 193 12.14 14.69 -0.02
N MET A 194 13.18 14.82 0.79
CA MET A 194 14.56 14.72 0.35
C MET A 194 15.04 13.29 0.53
N VAL A 195 15.58 12.72 -0.55
CA VAL A 195 16.14 11.38 -0.59
C VAL A 195 17.62 11.52 -0.88
N ALA A 196 18.46 11.16 0.09
CA ALA A 196 19.90 11.05 -0.12
C ALA A 196 20.24 9.58 -0.36
N SER A 197 20.91 9.27 -1.47
CA SER A 197 21.34 7.91 -1.79
C SER A 197 22.86 7.83 -1.88
N ASN A 198 23.45 6.86 -1.19
CA ASN A 198 24.87 6.54 -1.35
C ASN A 198 25.13 5.55 -2.50
N CYS A 199 24.13 5.24 -3.34
CA CYS A 199 24.27 4.31 -4.44
C CYS A 199 24.76 5.00 -5.74
N PRO A 200 26.08 4.97 -6.05
CA PRO A 200 26.58 5.48 -7.33
C PRO A 200 25.90 4.74 -8.48
N GLY A 201 25.25 5.47 -9.39
CA GLY A 201 24.64 4.90 -10.60
C GLY A 201 23.32 4.16 -10.38
N CYS A 202 22.75 4.16 -9.17
CA CYS A 202 21.34 3.79 -9.02
C CYS A 202 20.45 4.89 -9.61
N SER A 203 19.33 4.48 -10.18
CA SER A 203 18.23 5.41 -10.48
C SER A 203 17.20 5.35 -9.36
N VAL A 204 16.81 6.52 -8.86
CA VAL A 204 15.77 6.66 -7.83
C VAL A 204 14.50 7.19 -8.49
N TYR A 205 13.38 6.55 -8.16
CA TYR A 205 12.06 6.84 -8.70
C TYR A 205 11.07 7.13 -7.58
N GLY A 206 10.33 8.22 -7.68
CA GLY A 206 9.20 8.53 -6.79
C GLY A 206 7.88 8.41 -7.51
N SER A 207 6.86 7.86 -6.84
CA SER A 207 5.49 7.84 -7.34
C SER A 207 4.44 8.10 -6.27
N LEU A 208 3.43 8.90 -6.59
CA LEU A 208 2.28 9.17 -5.71
C LEU A 208 1.15 8.15 -5.89
N SER A 209 1.18 7.38 -6.98
CA SER A 209 0.06 6.52 -7.36
C SER A 209 0.46 5.06 -7.48
N GLU A 210 1.65 4.74 -7.97
CA GLU A 210 2.01 3.37 -8.35
C GLU A 210 3.18 2.80 -7.54
N PRO A 211 3.10 1.55 -7.06
CA PRO A 211 4.24 0.88 -6.43
C PRO A 211 5.35 0.55 -7.44
N ASN A 212 5.05 0.36 -8.73
CA ASN A 212 6.06 0.02 -9.74
C ASN A 212 6.19 1.12 -10.80
N PRO A 213 7.33 1.83 -10.88
CA PRO A 213 7.53 2.89 -11.85
C PRO A 213 7.59 2.42 -13.31
N ILE A 214 7.91 1.15 -13.59
CA ILE A 214 7.88 0.62 -14.97
C ILE A 214 6.44 0.49 -15.48
N SER A 215 5.51 0.14 -14.59
CA SER A 215 4.08 0.00 -14.95
C SER A 215 3.45 1.34 -15.34
N ALA A 216 4.08 2.44 -14.95
CA ALA A 216 3.79 3.77 -15.44
C ALA A 216 4.62 4.08 -16.69
N ASN A 217 4.28 3.40 -17.77
CA ASN A 217 4.92 3.54 -19.07
C ASN A 217 5.11 5.03 -19.45
N THR A 218 6.34 5.41 -19.81
CA THR A 218 6.82 6.77 -20.13
C THR A 218 6.05 7.46 -21.27
N ASN A 219 5.27 6.69 -22.04
CA ASN A 219 4.54 7.12 -23.22
C ASN A 219 3.01 7.05 -23.09
N GLN A 220 2.45 6.60 -21.96
CA GLN A 220 0.99 6.43 -21.79
C GLN A 220 0.37 7.18 -20.61
N ASN A 221 1.16 7.79 -19.72
CA ASN A 221 0.61 8.63 -18.68
C ASN A 221 0.66 10.10 -19.07
N SER A 222 -0.50 10.66 -19.40
CA SER A 222 -0.78 12.11 -19.32
C SER A 222 -0.56 12.68 -17.90
N ASN A 223 -0.32 11.82 -16.90
CA ASN A 223 0.01 12.15 -15.51
C ASN A 223 1.52 12.04 -15.18
N ARG A 224 2.38 12.70 -15.97
CA ARG A 224 3.82 12.86 -15.64
C ARG A 224 4.08 13.58 -14.29
N GLN A 225 3.05 14.14 -13.66
CA GLN A 225 3.11 14.77 -12.33
C GLN A 225 3.46 13.78 -11.19
N ASN A 226 3.42 12.47 -11.46
CA ASN A 226 3.59 11.42 -10.45
C ASN A 226 4.84 10.57 -10.64
N PHE A 227 5.79 10.96 -11.50
CA PHE A 227 7.02 10.19 -11.74
C PHE A 227 8.23 11.09 -11.83
N PHE A 228 9.18 10.86 -10.94
CA PHE A 228 10.42 11.60 -10.87
C PHE A 228 11.55 10.58 -10.98
N ALA A 229 12.30 10.61 -12.07
CA ALA A 229 13.45 9.73 -12.29
C ALA A 229 14.73 10.56 -12.23
N ALA A 230 15.68 10.14 -11.42
CA ALA A 230 17.00 10.76 -11.40
C ALA A 230 18.08 9.69 -11.29
N SER A 231 19.06 9.76 -12.20
CA SER A 231 20.30 8.99 -12.18
C SER A 231 21.40 9.90 -11.66
N GLY A 232 21.95 9.58 -10.50
CA GLY A 232 22.89 10.44 -9.81
C GLY A 232 24.27 9.83 -9.60
N TYR A 233 25.26 10.71 -9.46
CA TYR A 233 26.56 10.43 -8.87
C TYR A 233 26.39 9.99 -7.39
N PRO A 234 27.36 9.30 -6.77
CA PRO A 234 27.29 8.97 -5.36
C PRO A 234 26.98 10.21 -4.51
N ASN A 235 26.09 10.08 -3.53
CA ASN A 235 25.61 11.15 -2.63
C ASN A 235 24.68 12.19 -3.28
N SER A 236 24.05 11.87 -4.41
CA SER A 236 23.02 12.74 -4.98
C SER A 236 21.83 12.91 -4.03
N LEU A 237 21.34 14.14 -3.96
CA LEU A 237 20.12 14.51 -3.26
C LEU A 237 18.97 14.63 -4.27
N TYR A 238 17.86 13.98 -3.97
CA TYR A 238 16.65 14.03 -4.78
C TYR A 238 15.53 14.66 -3.97
N TYR A 239 14.75 15.55 -4.59
CA TYR A 239 13.65 16.24 -3.94
C TYR A 239 12.34 15.88 -4.63
N PHE A 240 11.39 15.35 -3.88
CA PHE A 240 10.06 14.99 -4.37
C PHE A 240 9.02 15.87 -3.69
N ARG A 241 8.26 16.63 -4.49
CA ARG A 241 7.09 17.37 -3.98
C ARG A 241 5.93 16.40 -3.82
N ILE A 242 5.39 16.35 -2.62
CA ILE A 242 4.24 15.54 -2.23
C ILE A 242 3.08 16.51 -1.96
N PRO A 243 2.01 16.47 -2.78
CA PRO A 243 0.85 17.32 -2.56
C PRO A 243 0.21 17.08 -1.19
N LYS A 244 -0.41 18.12 -0.63
CA LYS A 244 -1.22 17.97 0.58
C LYS A 244 -2.29 16.87 0.42
N ASN A 245 -2.65 16.24 1.53
CA ASN A 245 -3.58 15.11 1.60
C ASN A 245 -3.13 13.84 0.86
N THR A 246 -1.86 13.75 0.45
CA THR A 246 -1.32 12.50 -0.11
C THR A 246 -0.98 11.54 1.02
N SER A 247 -1.66 10.40 1.08
CA SER A 247 -1.43 9.40 2.14
C SER A 247 -0.25 8.48 1.88
N ARG A 248 0.16 8.33 0.61
CA ARG A 248 1.20 7.38 0.20
C ARG A 248 2.14 7.96 -0.82
N PHE A 249 3.40 7.61 -0.66
CA PHE A 249 4.43 7.81 -1.67
C PHE A 249 5.23 6.53 -1.82
N TYR A 250 5.44 6.09 -3.05
CA TYR A 250 6.26 4.94 -3.38
C TYR A 250 7.64 5.43 -3.82
N LEU A 251 8.67 4.92 -3.18
CA LEU A 251 10.06 5.16 -3.56
C LEU A 251 10.64 3.86 -4.11
N SER A 252 11.14 3.89 -5.34
CA SER A 252 11.75 2.74 -5.98
C SER A 252 13.19 3.04 -6.36
N VAL A 253 14.07 2.06 -6.16
CA VAL A 253 15.49 2.17 -6.47
C VAL A 253 15.83 1.07 -7.46
N LEU A 254 16.35 1.45 -8.63
CA LEU A 254 16.84 0.50 -9.60
C LEU A 254 18.26 0.07 -9.23
N GLY A 255 18.41 -1.22 -8.95
CA GLY A 255 19.69 -1.82 -8.63
C GLY A 255 20.63 -1.90 -9.82
N ASN A 256 21.92 -1.69 -9.55
CA ASN A 256 23.00 -1.69 -10.54
C ASN A 256 24.11 -2.70 -10.21
N GLY A 257 23.88 -3.65 -9.30
CA GLY A 257 24.85 -4.69 -8.94
C GLY A 257 25.66 -4.40 -7.66
N MET A 258 25.29 -3.38 -6.89
CA MET A 258 25.97 -3.07 -5.62
C MET A 258 25.65 -4.05 -4.49
N SER A 259 26.63 -4.23 -3.59
CA SER A 259 26.48 -5.04 -2.38
C SER A 259 25.46 -4.49 -1.40
N SER A 260 25.30 -3.16 -1.29
CA SER A 260 24.24 -2.56 -0.48
C SER A 260 24.05 -1.08 -0.83
N ALA A 261 22.84 -0.54 -0.64
CA ALA A 261 22.62 0.91 -0.59
C ALA A 261 21.92 1.32 0.69
N TYR A 262 22.17 2.58 1.03
CA TYR A 262 21.57 3.27 2.14
C TYR A 262 20.90 4.53 1.63
N ILE A 263 19.64 4.69 2.01
CA ILE A 263 18.83 5.84 1.63
C ILE A 263 18.35 6.54 2.88
N LEU A 264 18.66 7.82 2.99
CA LEU A 264 18.13 8.70 4.01
C LEU A 264 16.92 9.45 3.45
N LEU A 265 15.84 9.43 4.23
CA LEU A 265 14.60 10.11 3.92
C LEU A 265 14.41 11.22 4.93
N ASN A 266 14.50 12.46 4.48
CA ASN A 266 14.24 13.64 5.30
C ASN A 266 13.03 14.39 4.76
N ILE A 267 12.25 14.98 5.65
CA ILE A 267 11.07 15.77 5.28
C ILE A 267 11.31 17.24 5.58
N PHE A 268 10.86 18.09 4.65
CA PHE A 268 10.70 19.51 4.86
C PHE A 268 9.25 19.90 4.55
N SER A 269 8.54 20.44 5.53
CA SER A 269 7.25 21.08 5.29
C SER A 269 7.48 22.39 4.57
N MET A 270 6.83 22.61 3.42
CA MET A 270 6.79 23.95 2.85
C MET A 270 5.80 24.78 3.69
N PRO A 271 6.19 25.94 4.25
CA PRO A 271 5.20 26.88 4.76
C PRO A 271 4.26 27.27 3.61
N ASP A 272 3.00 27.58 3.92
CA ASP A 272 2.04 28.14 2.96
C ASP A 272 2.61 29.47 2.47
N MET A 273 3.42 29.42 1.43
CA MET A 273 3.92 30.62 0.78
C MET A 273 2.74 31.22 0.05
N MET A 274 2.21 32.29 0.67
CA MET A 274 1.42 33.35 0.07
C MET A 274 1.64 33.35 -1.45
N THR A 275 0.59 33.07 -2.21
CA THR A 275 0.56 32.98 -3.69
C THR A 275 1.62 33.89 -4.32
N ILE A 276 2.81 33.35 -4.53
CA ILE A 276 3.82 34.02 -5.34
C ILE A 276 3.26 33.87 -6.74
N SER A 277 2.81 34.99 -7.30
CA SER A 277 2.37 35.12 -8.68
C SER A 277 3.25 34.26 -9.59
N THR A 278 2.69 33.13 -10.01
CA THR A 278 3.33 32.15 -10.87
C THR A 278 3.43 32.76 -12.26
N ARG A 279 4.51 33.51 -12.53
CA ARG A 279 5.07 33.45 -13.89
C ARG A 279 5.77 32.11 -14.00
N ASN A 280 5.03 31.15 -14.56
CA ASN A 280 5.53 29.97 -15.26
C ASN A 280 6.58 29.14 -14.51
N PHE A 281 6.25 28.64 -13.32
CA PHE A 281 6.79 27.34 -12.90
C PHE A 281 5.73 26.31 -13.28
N GLU A 282 6.01 25.56 -14.35
CA GLU A 282 5.18 24.41 -14.67
C GLU A 282 5.37 23.33 -13.59
N PRO A 283 4.37 22.46 -13.33
CA PRO A 283 4.50 21.34 -12.38
C PRO A 283 5.57 20.30 -12.77
N THR A 284 6.40 20.58 -13.78
CA THR A 284 7.52 19.79 -14.29
C THR A 284 8.88 20.18 -13.70
N ASP A 285 8.97 21.27 -12.94
CA ASP A 285 10.27 21.78 -12.48
C ASP A 285 10.77 21.01 -11.24
N LEU A 286 11.40 19.87 -11.51
CA LEU A 286 12.41 19.28 -10.62
C LEU A 286 13.60 20.23 -10.56
N VAL A 287 13.81 20.88 -9.42
CA VAL A 287 15.12 21.48 -9.14
C VAL A 287 16.05 20.37 -8.68
N SER A 288 16.83 19.81 -9.61
CA SER A 288 18.06 19.12 -9.25
C SER A 288 19.06 20.18 -8.80
N ILE A 289 19.13 20.44 -7.50
CA ILE A 289 20.28 21.15 -6.94
C ILE A 289 21.37 20.09 -6.81
N ILE A 290 22.22 20.00 -7.82
CA ILE A 290 23.49 19.28 -7.71
C ILE A 290 24.38 20.16 -6.82
N GLY A 291 24.54 19.74 -5.56
CA GLY A 291 25.57 20.26 -4.65
C GLY A 291 26.82 19.40 -4.71
#